data_AF-A0A8T9AIW3-F1
#
_entry.id   AF-A0A8T9AIW3-F1
#
_cell.length_a   1.000
_cell.length_b   1.000
_cell.length_c   1.000
_cell.angle_alpha   90.00
_cell.angle_beta   90.00
_cell.angle_gamma   90.00
#
_symmetry.space_group_name_H-M   'P 1'
#
loop_
_entity.id
_entity.type
_entity.pdbx_description
1 polymer ?
#
loop_
_entity_poly.entity_id
_entity_poly.type
_entity_poly.pdbx_seq_one_letter_code
_entity_poly.pdbx_strand_id
1 'polypeptide(L)' 'VALLLAAFCVVAGFIGHYGQGAGDATLAFLHQQMLMKDIAISGGFLALAMAGAGAWSADGRGFAIGADVT' A
#
# COMPACT_ATOMS: atom_id res chain seq x y z
N VAL A 1 1.58 3.25 11.65
CA VAL A 1 2.34 2.22 10.89
C VAL A 1 2.22 2.40 9.39
N ALA A 2 1.03 2.53 8.80
CA ALA A 2 0.84 2.66 7.35
C ALA A 2 1.73 3.74 6.67
N LEU A 3 1.82 4.96 7.22
CA LEU A 3 2.71 6.00 6.67
C LEU A 3 4.19 5.59 6.61
N LEU A 4 4.68 4.88 7.62
CA LEU A 4 6.05 4.37 7.63
C LEU A 4 6.26 3.30 6.55
N LEU A 5 5.28 2.40 6.35
CA LEU A 5 5.36 1.41 5.27
C LEU A 5 5.29 2.09 3.90
N ALA A 6 4.45 3.11 3.73
CA ALA A 6 4.40 3.88 2.49
C ALA A 6 5.78 4.49 2.15
N ALA A 7 6.39 5.18 3.12
CA ALA A 7 7.73 5.75 2.95
C ALA A 7 8.79 4.66 2.69
N PHE A 8 8.73 3.54 3.41
CA PHE A 8 9.61 2.40 3.20
C PHE A 8 9.51 1.85 1.77
N CYS A 9 8.30 1.66 1.23
CA CYS A 9 8.11 1.18 -0.14
C CYS A 9 8.73 2.11 -1.18
N VAL A 10 8.58 3.43 -1.02
CA VAL A 10 9.22 4.42 -1.92
C VAL A 10 10.74 4.31 -1.89
N VAL A 11 11.32 4.26 -0.68
CA VAL A 11 12.78 4.16 -0.51
C VAL A 11 13.31 2.82 -1.05
N ALA A 12 12.63 1.71 -0.77
CA ALA A 12 13.00 0.39 -1.23
C ALA A 12 12.97 0.29 -2.76
N GLY A 13 11.89 0.76 -3.41
CA GLY A 13 11.78 0.77 -4.86
C GLY A 13 12.83 1.64 -5.53
N PHE A 14 13.09 2.83 -4.96
CA PHE A 14 14.13 3.73 -5.48
C PHE A 14 15.52 3.10 -5.39
N ILE A 15 15.90 2.55 -4.23
CA ILE A 15 17.23 1.95 -4.05
C ILE A 15 17.39 0.66 -4.87
N GLY A 16 16.37 -0.20 -4.88
CA GLY A 16 16.47 -1.56 -5.42
C GLY A 16 16.22 -1.66 -6.93
N HIS A 17 15.48 -0.73 -7.53
CA HIS A 17 14.93 -0.93 -8.88
C HIS A 17 15.07 0.27 -9.82
N TYR A 18 15.27 1.48 -9.30
CA TYR A 18 15.45 2.65 -10.15
C TYR A 18 16.79 2.59 -10.91
N GLY A 19 16.73 2.68 -12.25
CA GLY A 19 17.92 2.69 -13.12
C GLY A 19 18.67 1.36 -13.24
N GLN A 20 18.12 0.26 -12.71
CA GLN A 20 18.73 -1.07 -12.78
C GLN A 20 18.41 -1.79 -14.11
N GLY A 21 19.22 -2.80 -14.45
CA GLY A 21 19.06 -3.59 -15.68
C GLY A 21 19.65 -2.95 -16.95
N ALA A 22 20.54 -1.96 -16.81
CA ALA A 22 21.20 -1.35 -17.96
C ALA A 22 22.00 -2.38 -18.77
N GLY A 23 21.88 -2.34 -20.09
CA GLY A 23 22.55 -3.25 -21.02
C GLY A 23 21.74 -4.49 -21.40
N ASP A 24 20.58 -4.73 -20.77
CA ASP A 24 19.65 -5.78 -21.15
C ASP A 24 18.19 -5.27 -21.08
N ALA A 25 17.48 -5.34 -22.20
CA ALA A 25 16.12 -4.81 -22.29
C ALA A 25 15.11 -5.56 -21.40
N THR A 26 15.28 -6.87 -21.22
CA THR A 26 14.38 -7.67 -20.37
C THR A 26 14.60 -7.31 -18.90
N LEU A 27 15.85 -7.19 -18.47
CA LEU A 27 16.16 -6.82 -17.09
C LEU A 27 15.73 -5.38 -16.78
N ALA A 28 15.94 -4.44 -17.69
CA ALA A 28 15.46 -3.07 -17.54
C ALA A 28 13.93 -3.04 -17.36
N PHE A 29 13.20 -3.82 -18.17
CA PHE A 29 11.74 -3.91 -18.06
C PHE A 29 11.30 -4.51 -16.71
N LEU A 30 11.91 -5.61 -16.28
CA LEU A 30 11.58 -6.25 -15.00
C LEU A 30 11.83 -5.30 -13.81
N HIS A 31 12.96 -4.60 -13.81
CA HIS A 31 13.25 -3.61 -12.78
C HIS A 31 12.25 -2.45 -12.78
N GLN A 32 11.84 -1.95 -13.95
CA GLN A 32 10.79 -0.94 -14.02
C GLN A 32 9.44 -1.46 -13.50
N GLN A 33 9.06 -2.71 -13.80
CA GLN A 33 7.84 -3.30 -13.24
C GLN A 33 7.89 -3.41 -11.72
N MET A 34 9.04 -3.82 -11.17
CA MET A 34 9.23 -3.94 -9.73
C MET A 34 9.18 -2.57 -9.03
N LEU A 35 9.77 -1.54 -9.63
CA LEU A 35 9.64 -0.15 -9.17
C LEU A 35 8.17 0.30 -9.13
N MET A 36 7.44 0.11 -10.23
CA MET A 36 6.03 0.52 -10.32
C MET A 36 5.14 -0.20 -9.30
N LYS A 37 5.44 -1.47 -9.00
CA LYS A 37 4.77 -2.23 -7.94
C LYS A 37 4.97 -1.57 -6.57
N ASP A 38 6.21 -1.22 -6.21
CA ASP A 38 6.49 -0.61 -4.90
C ASP A 38 5.82 0.76 -4.76
N ILE A 39 5.76 1.55 -5.84
CA ILE A 39 5.00 2.81 -5.87
C ILE A 39 3.51 2.56 -5.65
N ALA A 40 2.91 1.59 -6.33
CA ALA A 40 1.50 1.24 -6.16
C ALA A 40 1.18 0.81 -4.71
N ILE A 41 2.03 -0.01 -4.10
CA ILE A 41 1.89 -0.43 -2.70
C ILE A 41 2.03 0.77 -1.76
N SER A 42 2.96 1.69 -2.01
CA SER A 42 3.09 2.92 -1.22
C SER A 42 1.81 3.77 -1.25
N GLY A 43 1.19 3.90 -2.42
CA GLY A 43 -0.07 4.61 -2.60
C GLY A 43 -1.23 3.95 -1.86
N GLY A 44 -1.29 2.61 -1.87
CA GLY A 44 -2.26 1.84 -1.09
C GLY A 44 -2.12 2.11 0.41
N PHE A 45 -0.90 2.13 0.95
CA PHE A 45 -0.67 2.47 2.35
C PHE A 45 -0.97 3.93 2.67
N LEU A 46 -0.70 4.86 1.75
CA LEU A 46 -1.09 6.26 1.91
C LEU A 46 -2.61 6.39 1.99
N ALA A 47 -3.34 5.72 1.10
CA ALA A 47 -4.81 5.70 1.12
C ALA A 47 -5.36 5.14 2.44
N LEU A 48 -4.79 4.05 2.94
CA LEU A 48 -5.17 3.48 4.25
C LEU A 48 -4.84 4.42 5.41
N ALA A 49 -3.71 5.12 5.36
CA ALA A 49 -3.36 6.11 6.36
C ALA A 49 -4.35 7.27 6.39
N MET A 50 -4.82 7.72 5.21
CA MET A 50 -5.81 8.78 5.08
C MET A 50 -7.22 8.33 5.48
N ALA A 51 -7.60 7.08 5.22
CA ALA A 51 -8.90 6.54 5.61
C ALA A 51 -9.05 6.42 7.13
N GLY A 52 -7.94 6.27 7.87
CA GLY A 52 -7.95 6.16 9.32
C GLY A 52 -8.33 4.77 9.83
N ALA A 53 -8.06 4.53 11.11
CA ALA A 53 -8.36 3.25 11.75
C ALA A 53 -9.87 3.04 11.90
N GLY A 54 -10.36 1.83 11.63
CA GLY A 54 -11.77 1.46 11.83
C GLY A 54 -12.74 1.86 10.72
N ALA A 55 -12.31 2.64 9.71
CA ALA A 55 -13.15 3.01 8.58
C ALA A 55 -13.61 1.80 7.73
N TRP A 56 -12.78 0.75 7.69
CA TRP A 56 -13.11 -0.55 7.10
C TRP A 56 -13.10 -1.62 8.21
N SER A 57 -14.15 -1.63 9.03
CA SER A 57 -14.41 -2.69 10.00
C SER A 57 -15.59 -3.55 9.54
N ALA A 58 -15.38 -4.85 9.35
CA ALA A 58 -16.46 -5.79 9.01
C ALA A 58 -17.33 -6.12 10.23
N ASP A 59 -16.70 -6.34 11.40
CA ASP A 59 -17.38 -6.69 12.66
C ASP A 59 -18.09 -5.50 13.33
N GLY A 60 -17.70 -4.25 13.01
CA GLY A 60 -18.37 -3.05 13.50
C GLY A 60 -19.80 -2.88 12.95
N ARG A 61 -20.20 -3.70 11.97
CA ARG A 61 -21.56 -3.76 11.41
C ARG A 61 -22.44 -4.76 12.16
N GLY A 62 -22.28 -4.85 13.48
CA GLY A 62 -23.13 -5.64 14.35
C GLY A 62 -24.59 -5.19 14.18
N PHE A 63 -25.46 -6.16 13.85
CA PHE A 63 -26.90 -6.03 13.82
C PHE A 63 -27.40 -5.16 14.99
N ALA A 64 -27.92 -3.97 14.68
CA ALA A 64 -28.50 -3.08 15.67
C ALA A 64 -29.74 -3.76 16.26
N ILE A 65 -29.57 -4.54 17.33
CA ILE A 65 -30.69 -4.89 18.20
C ILE A 65 -31.05 -3.59 18.88
N GLY A 66 -32.22 -3.06 18.50
CA GLY A 66 -32.69 -1.78 18.97
C GLY A 66 -32.74 -1.74 20.50
N ALA A 67 -32.41 -0.57 21.04
CA ALA A 67 -32.45 -0.28 22.47
C ALA A 67 -33.90 -0.27 23.03
N ASP A 68 -34.90 -0.69 22.25
CA ASP A 68 -36.31 -0.81 22.61
C ASP A 68 -36.66 -2.13 23.33
N VAL A 69 -35.68 -3.00 23.60
CA VAL A 69 -35.88 -4.33 24.22
C VAL A 69 -35.50 -4.38 25.71
N THR A 70 -35.24 -3.25 26.37
CA THR A 70 -35.02 -3.16 27.83
C THR A 70 -35.89 -2.09 28.46
#